data_AF-A0A2T6C0Z8-F1
#
_entry.id   AF-A0A2T6C0Z8-F1
#
_cell.length_a   1.000
_cell.length_b   1.000
_cell.length_c   1.000
_cell.angle_alpha   90.00
_cell.angle_beta   90.00
_cell.angle_gamma   90.00
#
_symmetry.space_group_name_H-M   'P 1'
#
loop_
_entity.id
_entity.type
_entity.pdbx_description
1 polymer ?
#
loop_
_entity_poly.entity_id
_entity_poly.type
_entity_poly.pdbx_seq_one_letter_code
_entity_poly.pdbx_strand_id
1 'polypeptide(L)'
;MKHAKQKFNLVLSFVIAFLLVPALAVAQKKEVVEPGSFETLKTPIILVVALVVAIGLLFLIEKLVPRKVRPIFSVVFLAASVFFGYKTYTSIMAPVEFKQKKVKRYTAVINKLKDIRDAQNAHKTVTGKYAPTFDSLERFIENAKFAIIERRDSSYTEFDKVYKIDKLKEVVIIDTLDFRPVKDSLFKDSDRYKTMKYVPYAKEENTTFKMEIGSKEVNDNYSAPVFKVSVPKEVVLHDLDKDLLDQEKKVVSVDEIDGPVIYVGSLDKVSDTGNWPTSYEIGSGNKKKK
;
A
#
# COMPACT_ATOMS: atom_id res chain seq x y z
N MET A 1 62.03 -3.61 8.36
CA MET A 1 61.06 -4.64 8.82
C MET A 1 59.89 -4.10 9.67
N LYS A 2 60.10 -3.18 10.63
CA LYS A 2 59.01 -2.58 11.43
C LYS A 2 57.95 -1.84 10.58
N HIS A 3 58.38 -1.12 9.54
CA HIS A 3 57.47 -0.36 8.66
C HIS A 3 56.46 -1.23 7.88
N ALA A 4 56.84 -2.42 7.42
CA ALA A 4 55.92 -3.30 6.69
C ALA A 4 54.85 -3.93 7.61
N LYS A 5 55.24 -4.26 8.85
CA LYS A 5 54.29 -4.71 9.89
C LYS A 5 53.30 -3.61 10.26
N GLN A 6 53.77 -2.38 10.42
CA GLN A 6 52.93 -1.23 10.77
C GLN A 6 51.92 -0.89 9.66
N LYS A 7 52.34 -0.92 8.39
CA LYS A 7 51.44 -0.69 7.24
C LYS A 7 50.36 -1.78 7.11
N PHE A 8 50.72 -3.05 7.34
CA PHE A 8 49.76 -4.16 7.33
C PHE A 8 48.70 -4.02 8.44
N ASN A 9 49.14 -3.75 9.68
CA ASN A 9 48.23 -3.58 10.82
C ASN A 9 47.31 -2.37 10.65
N LEU A 10 47.80 -1.27 10.06
CA LEU A 10 47.00 -0.08 9.78
C LEU A 10 45.90 -0.40 8.75
N VAL A 11 46.24 -1.04 7.63
CA VAL A 11 45.27 -1.43 6.59
C VAL A 11 44.23 -2.41 7.15
N LEU A 12 44.67 -3.39 7.95
CA LEU A 12 43.76 -4.37 8.54
C LEU A 12 42.81 -3.73 9.57
N SER A 13 43.30 -2.78 10.37
CA SER A 13 42.46 -2.00 11.29
C SER A 13 41.40 -1.18 10.53
N PHE A 14 41.77 -0.51 9.43
CA PHE A 14 40.82 0.21 8.59
C PHE A 14 39.79 -0.71 7.93
N VAL A 15 40.18 -1.88 7.45
CA VAL A 15 39.25 -2.87 6.86
C VAL A 15 38.26 -3.39 7.89
N ILE A 16 38.73 -3.69 9.12
CA ILE A 16 37.87 -4.20 10.18
C ILE A 16 36.94 -3.10 10.72
N ALA A 17 37.42 -1.87 10.87
CA ALA A 17 36.57 -0.73 11.18
C ALA A 17 35.50 -0.52 10.11
N PHE A 18 35.86 -0.62 8.82
CA PHE A 18 34.92 -0.49 7.71
C PHE A 18 33.88 -1.63 7.66
N LEU A 19 34.25 -2.86 8.02
CA LEU A 19 33.32 -4.00 8.15
C LEU A 19 32.40 -3.91 9.37
N LEU A 20 32.80 -3.19 10.43
CA LEU A 20 31.98 -2.95 11.62
C LEU A 20 30.89 -1.88 11.40
N VAL A 21 31.07 -0.94 10.46
CA VAL A 21 30.06 0.09 10.15
C VAL A 21 28.72 -0.50 9.65
N PRO A 22 28.70 -1.50 8.73
CA PRO A 22 27.52 -2.28 8.39
C PRO A 22 26.84 -2.94 9.60
N ALA A 23 27.62 -3.56 10.48
CA ALA A 23 27.11 -4.23 11.68
C ALA A 23 26.46 -3.22 12.64
N LEU A 24 27.02 -2.01 12.75
CA LEU A 24 26.41 -0.87 13.45
C LEU A 24 25.07 -0.46 12.83
N ALA A 25 25.00 -0.36 11.50
CA ALA A 25 23.78 0.02 10.79
C ALA A 25 22.68 -1.06 10.94
N VAL A 26 23.05 -2.34 10.93
CA VAL A 26 22.13 -3.46 11.20
C VAL A 26 21.64 -3.44 12.66
N ALA A 27 22.52 -3.16 13.62
CA ALA A 27 22.12 -2.99 15.03
C ALA A 27 21.24 -1.76 15.25
N GLN A 28 21.29 -0.77 14.36
CA GLN A 28 20.42 0.40 14.35
C GLN A 28 19.12 0.22 13.57
N LYS A 29 18.86 -0.95 12.97
CA LYS A 29 17.57 -1.23 12.33
C LYS A 29 16.50 -1.32 13.43
N LYS A 30 15.89 -0.17 13.71
CA LYS A 30 14.75 0.00 14.61
C LYS A 30 13.62 -0.95 14.19
N GLU A 31 13.47 -2.06 14.90
CA GLU A 31 12.12 -2.38 15.37
C GLU A 31 11.75 -1.31 16.42
N VAL A 32 10.50 -0.88 16.45
CA VAL A 32 10.02 0.16 17.37
C VAL A 32 10.12 -0.40 18.79
N VAL A 33 11.25 -0.17 19.45
CA VAL A 33 11.43 -0.56 20.85
C VAL A 33 10.92 0.59 21.72
N GLU A 34 9.86 0.32 22.48
CA GLU A 34 9.33 1.26 23.47
C GLU A 34 10.40 1.63 24.52
N PRO A 35 10.50 2.91 24.92
CA PRO A 35 11.48 3.35 25.91
C PRO A 35 11.25 2.64 27.24
N GLY A 36 12.19 1.79 27.65
CA GLY A 36 12.14 1.01 28.90
C GLY A 36 12.16 -0.52 28.73
N SER A 37 12.07 -1.04 27.50
CA SER A 37 12.20 -2.49 27.24
C SER A 37 13.66 -2.96 27.24
N PHE A 38 13.94 -4.16 27.81
CA PHE A 38 15.25 -4.83 27.82
C PHE A 38 15.88 -4.97 26.42
N GLU A 39 15.08 -4.93 25.35
CA GLU A 39 15.52 -4.87 23.95
C GLU A 39 16.43 -3.67 23.66
N THR A 40 16.22 -2.52 24.32
CA THR A 40 17.07 -1.31 24.17
C THR A 40 18.47 -1.49 24.76
N LEU A 41 18.65 -2.43 25.71
CA LEU A 41 19.96 -2.79 26.25
C LEU A 41 20.70 -3.81 25.37
N LYS A 42 20.00 -4.58 24.54
CA LYS A 42 20.64 -5.59 23.67
C LYS A 42 21.52 -4.94 22.61
N THR A 43 21.11 -3.80 22.05
CA THR A 43 21.86 -3.08 21.01
C THR A 43 23.26 -2.61 21.45
N PRO A 44 23.46 -1.93 22.60
CA PRO A 44 24.81 -1.58 23.05
C PRO A 44 25.65 -2.82 23.42
N ILE A 45 25.03 -3.89 23.96
CA ILE A 45 25.74 -5.14 24.27
C ILE A 45 26.24 -5.82 22.99
N ILE A 46 25.41 -5.93 21.95
CA ILE A 46 25.80 -6.48 20.64
C ILE A 46 26.96 -5.66 20.05
N LEU A 47 26.92 -4.34 20.19
CA LEU A 47 27.94 -3.43 19.67
C LEU A 47 29.29 -3.62 20.40
N VAL A 48 29.26 -3.75 21.74
CA VAL A 48 30.46 -4.04 22.55
C VAL A 48 31.02 -5.43 22.23
N VAL A 49 30.16 -6.45 22.12
CA VAL A 49 30.57 -7.82 21.76
C VAL A 49 31.20 -7.84 20.36
N ALA A 50 30.60 -7.16 19.38
CA ALA A 50 31.14 -7.06 18.03
C ALA A 50 32.53 -6.40 18.01
N LEU A 51 32.73 -5.36 18.84
CA LEU A 51 34.03 -4.69 18.99
C LEU A 51 35.08 -5.65 19.59
N VAL A 52 34.73 -6.40 20.63
CA VAL A 52 35.63 -7.38 21.25
C VAL A 52 35.99 -8.51 20.28
N VAL A 53 35.01 -9.02 19.52
CA VAL A 53 35.25 -10.04 18.48
C VAL A 53 36.17 -9.50 17.39
N ALA A 54 36.00 -8.26 16.95
CA ALA A 54 36.87 -7.63 15.96
C ALA A 54 38.32 -7.48 16.45
N ILE A 55 38.51 -7.08 17.71
CA ILE A 55 39.84 -7.02 18.35
C ILE A 55 40.45 -8.43 18.47
N GLY A 56 39.65 -9.43 18.81
CA GLY A 56 40.08 -10.83 18.86
C GLY A 56 40.53 -11.35 17.50
N LEU A 57 39.79 -11.04 16.43
CA LEU A 57 40.15 -11.40 15.06
C LEU A 57 41.43 -10.72 14.59
N LEU A 58 41.64 -9.44 14.95
CA LEU A 58 42.91 -8.74 14.69
C LEU A 58 44.10 -9.49 15.29
N PHE A 59 43.99 -9.86 16.56
CA PHE A 59 45.05 -10.58 17.26
C PHE A 59 45.29 -11.98 16.66
N LEU A 60 44.23 -12.68 16.27
CA LEU A 60 44.32 -14.01 15.66
C LEU A 60 45.01 -13.96 14.28
N ILE A 61 44.68 -12.97 13.44
CA ILE A 61 45.31 -12.79 12.13
C ILE A 61 46.81 -12.48 12.29
N GLU A 62 47.20 -11.67 13.27
CA GLU A 62 48.61 -11.38 13.54
C GLU A 62 49.41 -12.64 13.90
N LYS A 63 48.79 -13.55 14.66
CA LYS A 63 49.39 -14.82 15.08
C LYS A 63 49.42 -15.86 13.95
N LEU A 64 48.40 -15.88 13.09
CA LEU A 64 48.23 -16.92 12.08
C LEU A 64 48.94 -16.62 10.75
N VAL A 65 49.09 -15.36 10.35
CA VAL A 65 49.57 -14.99 8.99
C VAL A 65 51.11 -14.80 8.93
N PRO A 66 51.84 -15.67 8.17
CA PRO A 66 53.29 -15.57 8.00
C PRO A 66 53.73 -14.24 7.38
N ARG A 67 54.88 -13.70 7.80
CA ARG A 67 55.34 -12.34 7.42
C ARG A 67 55.46 -12.10 5.91
N LYS A 68 55.75 -13.13 5.11
CA LYS A 68 55.94 -13.01 3.65
C LYS A 68 54.62 -12.88 2.87
N VAL A 69 53.51 -13.43 3.37
CA VAL A 69 52.21 -13.43 2.67
C VAL A 69 51.28 -12.28 3.08
N ARG A 70 51.63 -11.53 4.14
CA ARG A 70 50.90 -10.36 4.64
C ARG A 70 50.44 -9.37 3.55
N PRO A 71 51.29 -8.89 2.61
CA PRO A 71 50.81 -7.93 1.61
C PRO A 71 49.73 -8.50 0.69
N ILE A 72 49.79 -9.79 0.35
CA ILE A 72 48.78 -10.46 -0.48
C ILE A 72 47.45 -10.53 0.27
N PHE A 73 47.47 -10.97 1.54
CA PHE A 73 46.28 -10.98 2.38
C PHE A 73 45.69 -9.58 2.55
N SER A 74 46.50 -8.53 2.75
CA SER A 74 45.99 -7.15 2.82
C SER A 74 45.24 -6.72 1.57
N VAL A 75 45.77 -7.04 0.37
CA VAL A 75 45.12 -6.69 -0.89
C VAL A 75 43.81 -7.45 -1.06
N VAL A 76 43.79 -8.75 -0.71
CA VAL A 76 42.57 -9.57 -0.73
C VAL A 76 41.54 -9.04 0.26
N PHE A 77 41.94 -8.71 1.49
CA PHE A 77 41.06 -8.12 2.49
C PHE A 77 40.54 -6.75 2.07
N LEU A 78 41.36 -5.93 1.41
CA LEU A 78 40.92 -4.65 0.85
C LEU A 78 39.87 -4.85 -0.25
N ALA A 79 40.10 -5.77 -1.18
CA ALA A 79 39.13 -6.09 -2.23
C ALA A 79 37.83 -6.66 -1.66
N ALA A 80 37.92 -7.57 -0.68
CA ALA A 80 36.76 -8.09 0.04
C ALA A 80 36.01 -6.99 0.79
N SER A 81 36.73 -6.05 1.42
CA SER A 81 36.14 -4.89 2.11
C SER A 81 35.30 -4.03 1.17
N VAL A 82 35.83 -3.70 -0.02
CA VAL A 82 35.10 -2.94 -1.04
C VAL A 82 33.87 -3.71 -1.52
N PHE A 83 34.01 -5.02 -1.76
CA PHE A 83 32.88 -5.88 -2.15
C PHE A 83 31.77 -5.93 -1.08
N PHE A 84 32.13 -6.12 0.19
CA PHE A 84 31.17 -6.12 1.31
C PHE A 84 30.57 -4.73 1.57
N GLY A 85 31.34 -3.66 1.36
CA GLY A 85 30.85 -2.29 1.41
C GLY A 85 29.76 -2.05 0.36
N TYR A 86 30.01 -2.46 -0.89
CA TYR A 86 29.01 -2.40 -1.95
C TYR A 86 27.77 -3.24 -1.62
N LYS A 87 27.95 -4.50 -1.18
CA LYS A 87 26.84 -5.37 -0.79
C LYS A 87 26.00 -4.79 0.36
N THR A 88 26.63 -4.19 1.36
CA THR A 88 25.93 -3.51 2.46
C THR A 88 25.12 -2.34 1.96
N TYR A 89 25.72 -1.48 1.12
CA TYR A 89 25.03 -0.34 0.53
C TYR A 89 23.78 -0.80 -0.24
N THR A 90 23.92 -1.82 -1.10
CA THR A 90 22.77 -2.37 -1.84
C THR A 90 21.70 -2.97 -0.92
N SER A 91 22.11 -3.64 0.17
CA SER A 91 21.18 -4.24 1.14
C SER A 91 20.37 -3.19 1.91
N ILE A 92 20.99 -2.05 2.24
CA ILE A 92 20.31 -0.94 2.92
C ILE A 92 19.41 -0.16 1.95
N MET A 93 19.86 0.06 0.71
CA MET A 93 19.13 0.88 -0.25
C MET A 93 17.94 0.14 -0.89
N ALA A 94 18.06 -1.17 -1.13
CA ALA A 94 16.99 -1.99 -1.73
C ALA A 94 15.60 -1.83 -1.06
N PRO A 95 15.44 -1.95 0.28
CA PRO A 95 14.14 -1.76 0.92
C PRO A 95 13.62 -0.32 0.83
N VAL A 96 14.51 0.67 0.75
CA VAL A 96 14.12 2.09 0.60
C VAL A 96 13.54 2.33 -0.79
N GLU A 97 14.22 1.88 -1.84
CA GLU A 97 13.74 1.98 -3.21
C GLU A 97 12.43 1.20 -3.40
N PHE A 98 12.34 0.01 -2.79
CA PHE A 98 11.11 -0.77 -2.78
C PHE A 98 9.94 0.02 -2.20
N LYS A 99 10.11 0.63 -1.01
CA LYS A 99 9.06 1.44 -0.38
C LYS A 99 8.64 2.63 -1.23
N GLN A 100 9.58 3.32 -1.88
CA GLN A 100 9.28 4.46 -2.75
C GLN A 100 8.47 4.03 -3.98
N LYS A 101 8.92 2.96 -4.69
CA LYS A 101 8.21 2.42 -5.84
C LYS A 101 6.84 1.88 -5.45
N LYS A 102 6.75 1.16 -4.32
CA LYS A 102 5.49 0.67 -3.72
C LYS A 102 4.48 1.79 -3.57
N VAL A 103 4.83 2.84 -2.83
CA VAL A 103 3.90 3.96 -2.53
C VAL A 103 3.43 4.65 -3.81
N LYS A 104 4.33 4.88 -4.76
CA LYS A 104 3.99 5.51 -6.06
C LYS A 104 2.99 4.67 -6.84
N ARG A 105 3.23 3.36 -6.94
CA ARG A 105 2.37 2.45 -7.72
C ARG A 105 1.04 2.20 -7.04
N TYR A 106 1.04 1.95 -5.73
CA TYR A 106 -0.18 1.77 -4.95
C TYR A 106 -1.07 3.00 -5.02
N THR A 107 -0.53 4.22 -4.93
CA THR A 107 -1.32 5.44 -5.10
C THR A 107 -2.03 5.48 -6.46
N ALA A 108 -1.35 5.11 -7.55
CA ALA A 108 -1.95 5.09 -8.88
C ALA A 108 -3.07 4.04 -8.99
N VAL A 109 -2.83 2.83 -8.46
CA VAL A 109 -3.83 1.75 -8.42
C VAL A 109 -5.05 2.14 -7.59
N ILE A 110 -4.84 2.69 -6.40
CA ILE A 110 -5.90 3.12 -5.48
C ILE A 110 -6.75 4.23 -6.12
N ASN A 111 -6.14 5.18 -6.82
CA ASN A 111 -6.91 6.21 -7.53
C ASN A 111 -7.84 5.62 -8.59
N LYS A 112 -7.39 4.59 -9.33
CA LYS A 112 -8.26 3.86 -10.27
C LYS A 112 -9.36 3.07 -9.54
N LEU A 113 -9.04 2.39 -8.43
CA LEU A 113 -10.03 1.68 -7.63
C LEU A 113 -11.09 2.62 -7.05
N LYS A 114 -10.73 3.85 -6.67
CA LYS A 114 -11.68 4.89 -6.24
C LYS A 114 -12.60 5.33 -7.37
N ASP A 115 -12.04 5.61 -8.55
CA ASP A 115 -12.83 5.96 -9.72
C ASP A 115 -13.85 4.83 -10.05
N ILE A 116 -13.44 3.57 -9.95
CA ILE A 116 -14.32 2.41 -10.16
C ILE A 116 -15.39 2.32 -9.06
N ARG A 117 -15.02 2.51 -7.78
CA ARG A 117 -15.96 2.52 -6.65
C ARG A 117 -17.04 3.59 -6.84
N ASP A 118 -16.63 4.81 -7.15
CA ASP A 118 -17.54 5.94 -7.26
C ASP A 118 -18.48 5.75 -8.46
N ALA A 119 -17.98 5.18 -9.58
CA ALA A 119 -18.80 4.78 -10.72
C ALA A 119 -19.79 3.64 -10.38
N GLN A 120 -19.36 2.63 -9.63
CA GLN A 120 -20.22 1.53 -9.19
C GLN A 120 -21.32 2.02 -8.25
N ASN A 121 -20.97 2.89 -7.30
CA ASN A 121 -21.93 3.53 -6.40
C ASN A 121 -22.96 4.34 -7.18
N ALA A 122 -22.53 5.13 -8.17
CA ALA A 122 -23.43 5.85 -9.07
C ALA A 122 -24.37 4.92 -9.84
N HIS A 123 -23.85 3.82 -10.38
CA HIS A 123 -24.66 2.81 -11.07
C HIS A 123 -25.73 2.22 -10.15
N LYS A 124 -25.37 1.91 -8.90
CA LYS A 124 -26.32 1.44 -7.89
C LYS A 124 -27.36 2.49 -7.53
N THR A 125 -26.99 3.76 -7.40
CA THR A 125 -27.95 4.85 -7.12
C THR A 125 -28.99 4.99 -8.22
N VAL A 126 -28.60 4.86 -9.49
CA VAL A 126 -29.50 5.06 -10.63
C VAL A 126 -30.31 3.81 -10.98
N THR A 127 -29.69 2.63 -10.94
CA THR A 127 -30.31 1.37 -11.41
C THR A 127 -30.74 0.42 -10.29
N GLY A 128 -30.33 0.70 -9.05
CA GLY A 128 -30.54 -0.17 -7.89
C GLY A 128 -29.57 -1.36 -7.78
N LYS A 129 -28.68 -1.59 -8.76
CA LYS A 129 -27.72 -2.71 -8.79
C LYS A 129 -26.32 -2.24 -9.17
N TYR A 130 -25.30 -3.07 -8.91
CA TYR A 130 -23.93 -2.80 -9.42
C TYR A 130 -23.77 -3.28 -10.87
N ALA A 131 -22.85 -2.67 -11.61
CA ALA A 131 -22.57 -3.03 -12.99
C ALA A 131 -21.77 -4.35 -13.06
N PRO A 132 -22.19 -5.34 -13.87
CA PRO A 132 -21.56 -6.66 -13.91
C PRO A 132 -20.21 -6.68 -14.64
N THR A 133 -19.97 -5.77 -15.58
CA THR A 133 -18.76 -5.73 -16.42
C THR A 133 -18.25 -4.30 -16.63
N PHE A 134 -16.95 -4.14 -16.92
CA PHE A 134 -16.38 -2.82 -17.18
C PHE A 134 -17.05 -2.14 -18.38
N ASP A 135 -17.36 -2.89 -19.45
CA ASP A 135 -18.04 -2.34 -20.63
C ASP A 135 -19.46 -1.84 -20.30
N SER A 136 -20.16 -2.49 -19.38
CA SER A 136 -21.47 -2.01 -18.90
C SER A 136 -21.33 -0.75 -18.05
N LEU A 137 -20.29 -0.69 -17.23
CA LEU A 137 -20.00 0.46 -16.38
C LEU A 137 -19.59 1.69 -17.22
N GLU A 138 -18.75 1.49 -18.24
CA GLU A 138 -18.35 2.53 -19.20
C GLU A 138 -19.55 3.06 -19.97
N ARG A 139 -20.40 2.18 -20.52
CA ARG A 139 -21.65 2.58 -21.19
C ARG A 139 -22.61 3.33 -20.28
N PHE A 140 -22.69 2.94 -19.02
CA PHE A 140 -23.49 3.67 -18.03
C PHE A 140 -22.95 5.08 -17.81
N ILE A 141 -21.64 5.24 -17.63
CA ILE A 141 -21.02 6.56 -17.40
C ILE A 141 -21.30 7.51 -18.58
N GLU A 142 -21.22 7.02 -19.81
CA GLU A 142 -21.42 7.84 -21.02
C GLU A 142 -22.88 8.27 -21.24
N ASN A 143 -23.84 7.40 -20.92
CA ASN A 143 -25.25 7.60 -21.30
C ASN A 143 -26.16 8.01 -20.14
N ALA A 144 -25.81 7.68 -18.89
CA ALA A 144 -26.69 7.88 -17.76
C ALA A 144 -26.66 9.31 -17.21
N LYS A 145 -27.77 9.67 -16.56
CA LYS A 145 -27.96 10.95 -15.89
C LYS A 145 -28.47 10.71 -14.47
N PHE A 146 -27.97 11.50 -13.52
CA PHE A 146 -28.55 11.63 -12.19
C PHE A 146 -29.80 12.49 -12.25
N ALA A 147 -30.89 11.99 -11.68
CA ALA A 147 -32.05 12.81 -11.37
C ALA A 147 -31.76 13.64 -10.10
N ILE A 148 -31.79 14.96 -10.22
CA ILE A 148 -31.81 15.87 -9.08
C ILE A 148 -33.22 15.82 -8.52
N ILE A 149 -33.37 15.23 -7.35
CA ILE A 149 -34.66 15.09 -6.67
C ILE A 149 -34.75 16.04 -5.49
N GLU A 150 -35.92 16.64 -5.30
CA GLU A 150 -36.31 17.35 -4.10
C GLU A 150 -37.26 16.44 -3.32
N ARG A 151 -36.94 16.21 -2.05
CA ARG A 151 -37.81 15.49 -1.12
C ARG A 151 -38.42 16.51 -0.17
N ARG A 152 -39.76 16.60 -0.15
CA ARG A 152 -40.52 17.44 0.79
C ARG A 152 -41.49 16.59 1.59
N ASP A 153 -41.48 16.79 2.91
CA ASP A 153 -42.45 16.18 3.80
C ASP A 153 -43.73 17.03 3.77
N SER A 154 -44.85 16.37 3.55
CA SER A 154 -46.18 16.98 3.53
C SER A 154 -47.13 16.14 4.37
N SER A 155 -48.21 16.74 4.84
CA SER A 155 -49.24 16.01 5.57
C SER A 155 -50.61 16.51 5.16
N TYR A 156 -51.57 15.60 5.13
CA TYR A 156 -52.97 15.95 4.92
C TYR A 156 -53.85 15.11 5.84
N THR A 157 -55.02 15.64 6.15
CA THR A 157 -56.02 14.95 6.98
C THR A 157 -56.78 13.95 6.12
N GLU A 158 -56.73 12.67 6.49
CA GLU A 158 -57.51 11.60 5.87
C GLU A 158 -58.50 11.04 6.92
N PHE A 159 -59.77 10.93 6.54
CA PHE A 159 -60.79 10.37 7.42
C PHE A 159 -60.65 8.85 7.49
N ASP A 160 -60.37 8.31 8.69
CA ASP A 160 -60.23 6.88 8.92
C ASP A 160 -61.62 6.23 9.06
N LYS A 161 -61.99 5.39 8.10
CA LYS A 161 -63.32 4.73 8.07
C LYS A 161 -63.50 3.69 9.18
N VAL A 162 -62.42 3.14 9.76
CA VAL A 162 -62.48 2.12 10.82
C VAL A 162 -62.72 2.81 12.15
N TYR A 163 -61.95 3.86 12.44
CA TYR A 163 -62.00 4.56 13.73
C TYR A 163 -62.96 5.76 13.73
N LYS A 164 -63.49 6.16 12.57
CA LYS A 164 -64.40 7.30 12.36
C LYS A 164 -63.83 8.63 12.90
N ILE A 165 -62.52 8.81 12.79
CA ILE A 165 -61.80 10.02 13.20
C ILE A 165 -60.95 10.56 12.06
N ASP A 166 -60.73 11.87 12.08
CA ASP A 166 -59.76 12.53 11.21
C ASP A 166 -58.33 12.19 11.68
N LYS A 167 -57.54 11.59 10.80
CA LYS A 167 -56.16 11.21 11.09
C LYS A 167 -55.22 11.99 10.18
N LEU A 168 -54.14 12.53 10.76
CA LEU A 168 -53.07 13.15 9.98
C LEU A 168 -52.25 12.05 9.29
N LYS A 169 -52.16 12.11 7.97
CA LYS A 169 -51.34 11.21 7.17
C LYS A 169 -50.15 11.97 6.63
N GLU A 170 -48.97 11.54 7.05
CA GLU A 170 -47.69 12.04 6.55
C GLU A 170 -47.39 11.37 5.21
N VAL A 171 -47.03 12.18 4.22
CA VAL A 171 -46.61 11.73 2.90
C VAL A 171 -45.32 12.43 2.50
N VAL A 172 -44.46 11.68 1.82
CA VAL A 172 -43.22 12.21 1.28
C VAL A 172 -43.43 12.41 -0.21
N ILE A 173 -43.36 13.67 -0.66
CA ILE A 173 -43.43 14.00 -2.09
C ILE A 173 -41.99 14.08 -2.60
N ILE A 174 -41.71 13.36 -3.69
CA ILE A 174 -40.41 13.35 -4.36
C ILE A 174 -40.61 13.92 -5.75
N ASP A 175 -40.14 15.15 -5.97
CA ASP A 175 -40.19 15.82 -7.26
C ASP A 175 -38.81 15.74 -7.95
N THR A 176 -38.78 15.53 -9.26
CA THR A 176 -37.53 15.55 -10.03
C THR A 176 -37.36 16.93 -10.67
N LEU A 177 -36.33 17.66 -10.24
CA LEU A 177 -36.06 19.02 -10.68
C LEU A 177 -35.34 19.08 -12.03
N ASP A 178 -34.28 18.29 -12.20
CA ASP A 178 -33.41 18.33 -13.37
C ASP A 178 -32.57 17.05 -13.50
N PHE A 179 -31.87 16.88 -14.62
CA PHE A 179 -30.98 15.75 -14.89
C PHE A 179 -29.54 16.21 -15.13
N ARG A 180 -28.57 15.68 -14.39
CA ARG A 180 -27.14 15.92 -14.61
C ARG A 180 -26.42 14.67 -15.14
N PRO A 181 -25.59 14.78 -16.19
CA PRO A 181 -24.82 13.64 -16.67
C PRO A 181 -23.92 13.03 -15.60
N VAL A 182 -23.88 11.68 -15.53
CA VAL A 182 -23.03 10.96 -14.57
C VAL A 182 -21.55 11.23 -14.83
N LYS A 183 -21.16 11.24 -16.12
CA LYS A 183 -19.80 11.58 -16.57
C LYS A 183 -19.31 12.88 -15.97
N ASP A 184 -20.07 13.96 -16.12
CA ASP A 184 -19.65 15.30 -15.69
C ASP A 184 -19.57 15.38 -14.16
N SER A 185 -20.45 14.66 -13.46
CA SER A 185 -20.46 14.62 -11.98
C SER A 185 -19.27 13.88 -11.39
N LEU A 186 -18.84 12.76 -11.98
CA LEU A 186 -17.78 11.90 -11.43
C LEU A 186 -16.39 12.19 -12.02
N PHE A 187 -16.36 12.55 -13.30
CA PHE A 187 -15.14 12.66 -14.09
C PHE A 187 -14.89 14.07 -14.61
N LYS A 188 -15.85 15.00 -14.46
CA LYS A 188 -15.76 16.36 -15.01
C LYS A 188 -15.38 16.28 -16.49
N ASP A 189 -14.31 16.97 -16.90
CA ASP A 189 -13.80 16.99 -18.27
C ASP A 189 -12.78 15.87 -18.58
N SER A 190 -12.63 14.87 -17.71
CA SER A 190 -11.62 13.81 -17.85
C SER A 190 -12.17 12.52 -18.45
N ASP A 191 -11.50 12.00 -19.48
CA ASP A 191 -11.78 10.68 -20.07
C ASP A 191 -11.13 9.50 -19.32
N ARG A 192 -10.69 9.71 -18.07
CA ARG A 192 -10.00 8.67 -17.27
C ARG A 192 -10.83 7.42 -17.00
N TYR A 193 -12.16 7.49 -17.12
CA TYR A 193 -13.06 6.35 -17.00
C TYR A 193 -12.84 5.30 -18.10
N LYS A 194 -12.46 5.71 -19.32
CA LYS A 194 -12.20 4.78 -20.45
C LYS A 194 -10.98 3.87 -20.21
N THR A 195 -10.09 4.29 -19.33
CA THR A 195 -8.87 3.54 -18.97
C THR A 195 -8.93 3.00 -17.54
N MET A 196 -10.07 3.08 -16.86
CA MET A 196 -10.15 2.67 -15.45
C MET A 196 -10.04 1.15 -15.27
N LYS A 197 -10.41 0.36 -16.30
CA LYS A 197 -10.31 -1.11 -16.25
C LYS A 197 -8.87 -1.63 -16.18
N TYR A 198 -7.90 -0.86 -16.69
CA TYR A 198 -6.51 -1.28 -16.78
C TYR A 198 -5.74 -0.97 -15.50
N VAL A 199 -4.94 -1.94 -15.06
CA VAL A 199 -4.09 -1.83 -13.88
C VAL A 199 -2.83 -1.04 -14.24
N PRO A 200 -2.57 0.12 -13.59
CA PRO A 200 -1.36 0.88 -13.85
C PRO A 200 -0.13 0.12 -13.35
N TYR A 201 0.99 0.23 -14.08
CA TYR A 201 2.26 -0.44 -13.77
C TYR A 201 2.21 -1.98 -13.75
N ALA A 202 1.17 -2.58 -14.34
CA ALA A 202 1.17 -4.01 -14.60
C ALA A 202 2.24 -4.39 -15.63
N LYS A 203 2.65 -5.65 -15.63
CA LYS A 203 3.64 -6.19 -16.58
C LYS A 203 3.16 -6.07 -18.03
N GLU A 204 1.87 -6.31 -18.24
CA GLU A 204 1.21 -6.24 -19.54
C GLU A 204 0.19 -5.11 -19.55
N GLU A 205 0.18 -4.29 -20.60
CA GLU A 205 -0.67 -3.09 -20.70
C GLU A 205 -2.17 -3.40 -20.70
N ASN A 206 -2.55 -4.62 -21.10
CA ASN A 206 -3.92 -5.11 -21.14
C ASN A 206 -4.39 -5.73 -19.82
N THR A 207 -3.56 -5.72 -18.76
CA THR A 207 -3.95 -6.32 -17.48
C THR A 207 -5.10 -5.54 -16.86
N THR A 208 -6.22 -6.20 -16.59
CA THR A 208 -7.41 -5.57 -16.01
C THR A 208 -7.62 -5.94 -14.53
N PHE A 209 -8.34 -5.08 -13.81
CA PHE A 209 -8.83 -5.41 -12.47
C PHE A 209 -9.80 -6.60 -12.52
N LYS A 210 -9.81 -7.42 -11.47
CA LYS A 210 -10.84 -8.46 -11.31
C LYS A 210 -12.06 -7.83 -10.66
N MET A 211 -13.21 -7.87 -11.33
CA MET A 211 -14.47 -7.34 -10.83
C MET A 211 -15.48 -8.48 -10.63
N GLU A 212 -16.09 -8.51 -9.45
CA GLU A 212 -17.06 -9.50 -9.04
C GLU A 212 -18.26 -8.78 -8.42
N ILE A 213 -19.47 -9.26 -8.72
CA ILE A 213 -20.71 -8.77 -8.12
C ILE A 213 -21.41 -9.92 -7.40
N GLY A 214 -22.22 -9.57 -6.40
CA GLY A 214 -23.03 -10.54 -5.68
C GLY A 214 -24.21 -9.86 -5.00
N SER A 215 -24.92 -10.64 -4.19
CA SER A 215 -25.98 -10.16 -3.31
C SER A 215 -25.74 -10.73 -1.92
N LYS A 216 -25.83 -9.90 -0.90
CA LYS A 216 -25.67 -10.29 0.50
C LYS A 216 -26.98 -10.08 1.24
N GLU A 217 -27.50 -11.15 1.84
CA GLU A 217 -28.61 -11.07 2.77
C GLU A 217 -28.22 -10.22 3.98
N VAL A 218 -29.00 -9.16 4.19
CA VAL A 218 -28.87 -8.28 5.36
C VAL A 218 -29.82 -8.78 6.44
N ASN A 219 -31.09 -8.99 6.06
CA ASN A 219 -32.17 -9.52 6.90
C ASN A 219 -33.02 -10.51 6.06
N ASP A 220 -33.90 -11.29 6.71
CA ASP A 220 -34.73 -12.33 6.07
C ASP A 220 -35.53 -11.87 4.83
N ASN A 221 -35.87 -10.57 4.75
CA ASN A 221 -36.64 -9.99 3.65
C ASN A 221 -35.85 -9.02 2.76
N TYR A 222 -34.54 -8.86 2.95
CA TYR A 222 -33.75 -7.90 2.17
C TYR A 222 -32.33 -8.41 1.85
N SER A 223 -32.05 -8.50 0.55
CA SER A 223 -30.73 -8.77 0.01
C SER A 223 -30.17 -7.51 -0.65
N ALA A 224 -29.01 -7.07 -0.17
CA ALA A 224 -28.32 -5.91 -0.70
C ALA A 224 -27.34 -6.33 -1.81
N PRO A 225 -27.31 -5.62 -2.94
CA PRO A 225 -26.26 -5.86 -3.94
C PRO A 225 -24.90 -5.49 -3.33
N VAL A 226 -23.89 -6.28 -3.67
CA VAL A 226 -22.49 -6.13 -3.24
C VAL A 226 -21.57 -6.26 -4.45
N PHE A 227 -20.37 -5.68 -4.35
CA PHE A 227 -19.35 -5.78 -5.39
C PHE A 227 -17.97 -5.86 -4.75
N LYS A 228 -17.02 -6.42 -5.50
CA LYS A 228 -15.62 -6.46 -5.12
C LYS A 228 -14.77 -6.25 -6.38
N VAL A 229 -13.88 -5.28 -6.33
CA VAL A 229 -12.87 -5.07 -7.36
C VAL A 229 -11.50 -5.25 -6.73
N SER A 230 -10.65 -6.06 -7.35
CA SER A 230 -9.38 -6.46 -6.75
C SER A 230 -8.24 -6.60 -7.75
N VAL A 231 -7.02 -6.45 -7.25
CA VAL A 231 -5.78 -6.70 -7.98
C VAL A 231 -4.72 -7.30 -7.05
N PRO A 232 -4.01 -8.38 -7.46
CA PRO A 232 -2.90 -8.91 -6.69
C PRO A 232 -1.74 -7.91 -6.60
N LYS A 233 -1.11 -7.78 -5.43
CA LYS A 233 0.09 -6.94 -5.25
C LYS A 233 1.23 -7.36 -6.18
N GLU A 234 1.31 -8.66 -6.48
CA GLU A 234 2.30 -9.24 -7.41
C GLU A 234 2.25 -8.62 -8.81
N VAL A 235 1.05 -8.32 -9.30
CA VAL A 235 0.86 -7.71 -10.62
C VAL A 235 1.41 -6.29 -10.65
N VAL A 236 1.19 -5.54 -9.55
CA VAL A 236 1.58 -4.13 -9.42
C VAL A 236 3.09 -3.98 -9.17
N LEU A 237 3.70 -4.93 -8.46
CA LEU A 237 5.09 -4.91 -8.01
C LEU A 237 5.96 -5.97 -8.72
N HIS A 238 5.58 -6.38 -9.93
CA HIS A 238 6.12 -7.54 -10.64
C HIS A 238 7.64 -7.48 -10.95
N ASP A 239 8.23 -6.30 -11.04
CA ASP A 239 9.65 -6.05 -11.33
C ASP A 239 10.49 -5.77 -10.08
N LEU A 240 9.88 -5.80 -8.89
CA LEU A 240 10.57 -5.57 -7.63
C LEU A 240 11.14 -6.87 -7.04
N ASP A 241 11.99 -6.72 -6.03
CA ASP A 241 12.59 -7.83 -5.30
C ASP A 241 11.52 -8.77 -4.73
N LYS A 242 11.66 -10.07 -5.00
CA LYS A 242 10.67 -11.09 -4.64
C LYS A 242 10.58 -11.31 -3.14
N ASP A 243 11.70 -11.23 -2.42
CA ASP A 243 11.73 -11.45 -0.98
C ASP A 243 11.01 -10.30 -0.27
N LEU A 244 11.23 -9.06 -0.71
CA LEU A 244 10.52 -7.89 -0.22
C LEU A 244 9.02 -7.93 -0.57
N LEU A 245 8.67 -8.43 -1.75
CA LEU A 245 7.28 -8.63 -2.16
C LEU A 245 6.57 -9.69 -1.30
N ASP A 246 7.24 -10.79 -0.97
CA ASP A 246 6.66 -11.84 -0.13
C ASP A 246 6.53 -11.42 1.33
N GLN A 247 7.44 -10.56 1.82
CA GLN A 247 7.28 -9.88 3.11
C GLN A 247 6.04 -8.98 3.09
N GLU A 248 5.90 -8.15 2.06
CA GLU A 248 4.78 -7.21 1.88
C GLU A 248 3.40 -7.89 1.84
N LYS A 249 3.29 -9.11 1.29
CA LYS A 249 2.03 -9.87 1.28
C LYS A 249 1.58 -10.34 2.67
N LYS A 250 2.54 -10.48 3.59
CA LYS A 250 2.32 -10.96 4.96
C LYS A 250 2.13 -9.83 5.95
N VAL A 251 2.31 -8.58 5.53
CA VAL A 251 2.09 -7.43 6.40
C VAL A 251 0.62 -7.34 6.78
N VAL A 252 0.40 -7.19 8.08
CA VAL A 252 -0.87 -6.80 8.69
C VAL A 252 -0.55 -5.59 9.56
N SER A 253 -0.97 -4.40 9.12
CA SER A 253 -0.60 -3.15 9.76
C SER A 253 -1.64 -2.07 9.48
N VAL A 254 -1.89 -1.22 10.47
CA VAL A 254 -2.81 -0.08 10.35
C VAL A 254 -2.34 0.92 9.27
N ASP A 255 -1.02 0.99 9.04
CA ASP A 255 -0.41 1.96 8.12
C ASP A 255 -0.10 1.39 6.73
N GLU A 256 -0.36 0.09 6.49
CA GLU A 256 -0.11 -0.57 5.21
C GLU A 256 -1.37 -1.22 4.64
N ILE A 257 -1.29 -1.73 3.41
CA ILE A 257 -2.41 -2.43 2.78
C ILE A 257 -2.35 -3.88 3.24
N ASP A 258 -3.39 -4.37 3.90
CA ASP A 258 -3.39 -5.72 4.47
C ASP A 258 -3.48 -6.80 3.39
N GLY A 259 -2.65 -7.83 3.55
CA GLY A 259 -2.71 -9.07 2.76
C GLY A 259 -2.13 -8.97 1.34
N PRO A 260 -2.37 -9.99 0.49
CA PRO A 260 -1.73 -10.11 -0.82
C PRO A 260 -2.42 -9.33 -1.96
N VAL A 261 -3.58 -8.74 -1.70
CA VAL A 261 -4.47 -8.17 -2.72
C VAL A 261 -4.87 -6.75 -2.31
N ILE A 262 -4.89 -5.83 -3.26
CA ILE A 262 -5.49 -4.50 -3.09
C ILE A 262 -6.92 -4.58 -3.63
N TYR A 263 -7.92 -4.22 -2.82
CA TYR A 263 -9.31 -4.34 -3.22
C TYR A 263 -10.18 -3.21 -2.67
N VAL A 264 -11.32 -3.02 -3.34
CA VAL A 264 -12.41 -2.16 -2.90
C VAL A 264 -13.73 -2.91 -2.95
N GLY A 265 -14.55 -2.70 -1.93
CA GLY A 265 -15.80 -3.43 -1.73
C GLY A 265 -15.60 -4.81 -1.11
N SER A 266 -16.71 -5.49 -0.84
CA SER A 266 -16.73 -6.85 -0.29
C SER A 266 -17.92 -7.63 -0.84
N LEU A 267 -17.76 -8.94 -1.05
CA LEU A 267 -18.86 -9.85 -1.37
C LEU A 267 -19.55 -10.39 -0.12
N ASP A 268 -18.85 -10.39 1.02
CA ASP A 268 -19.34 -11.02 2.26
C ASP A 268 -20.14 -10.05 3.13
N LYS A 269 -19.93 -8.74 2.95
CA LYS A 269 -20.59 -7.67 3.71
C LYS A 269 -20.97 -6.51 2.80
N VAL A 270 -22.00 -5.77 3.19
CA VAL A 270 -22.43 -4.55 2.51
C VAL A 270 -21.42 -3.43 2.81
N SER A 271 -20.37 -3.36 2.00
CA SER A 271 -19.31 -2.36 2.14
C SER A 271 -18.71 -2.05 0.77
N ASP A 272 -18.43 -0.77 0.56
CA ASP A 272 -17.72 -0.21 -0.59
C ASP A 272 -16.32 0.30 -0.19
N THR A 273 -15.85 -0.08 1.01
CA THR A 273 -14.58 0.37 1.58
C THR A 273 -13.39 -0.37 0.96
N GLY A 274 -12.27 0.33 0.79
CA GLY A 274 -11.00 -0.25 0.37
C GLY A 274 -10.18 -0.80 1.53
N ASN A 275 -9.24 -1.69 1.25
CA ASN A 275 -8.31 -2.24 2.26
C ASN A 275 -7.01 -1.43 2.44
N TRP A 276 -7.03 -0.15 2.09
CA TRP A 276 -5.87 0.74 2.19
C TRP A 276 -6.08 1.81 3.27
N PRO A 277 -5.01 2.29 3.90
CA PRO A 277 -5.09 3.35 4.90
C PRO A 277 -5.38 4.71 4.26
N THR A 278 -5.91 5.63 5.06
CA THR A 278 -6.27 7.00 4.66
C THR A 278 -5.07 7.81 4.15
N SER A 279 -3.84 7.41 4.50
CA SER A 279 -2.60 8.04 4.02
C SER A 279 -2.49 8.05 2.50
N TYR A 280 -2.96 7.00 1.81
CA TYR A 280 -3.00 6.94 0.34
C TYR A 280 -4.10 7.83 -0.26
N GLU A 281 -5.00 8.37 0.54
CA GLU A 281 -6.11 9.20 0.08
C GLU A 281 -5.78 10.68 0.06
N ILE A 282 -4.98 11.14 1.04
CA ILE A 282 -4.65 12.55 1.25
C ILE A 282 -3.86 13.13 0.06
N GLY A 283 -3.07 12.31 -0.65
CA GLY A 283 -2.26 12.72 -1.80
C GLY A 283 -3.06 13.12 -3.05
N SER A 284 -4.38 12.87 -3.11
CA SER A 284 -5.22 13.14 -4.28
C SER A 284 -6.01 14.46 -4.24
N GLY A 285 -6.07 15.15 -3.09
CA GLY A 285 -7.07 16.22 -2.87
C GLY A 285 -6.61 17.52 -2.20
N ASN A 286 -5.40 17.61 -1.61
CA ASN A 286 -4.99 18.82 -0.89
C ASN A 286 -3.83 19.57 -1.58
N LYS A 287 -4.14 20.16 -2.74
CA LYS A 287 -3.68 21.54 -3.02
C LYS A 287 -4.82 22.48 -2.62
N LYS A 288 -5.15 22.54 -1.34
CA LYS A 288 -5.88 23.71 -0.82
C LYS A 288 -4.90 24.88 -0.95
N LYS A 289 -5.12 25.69 -1.98
CA LYS A 289 -4.52 27.02 -2.08
C LYS A 289 -4.80 27.72 -0.75
N LYS A 290 -3.74 27.96 0.01
CA LYS A 290 -3.74 29.01 1.02
C LYS A 290 -3.76 30.36 0.30
#